data_AF-A0A8T6IS42-F1
#
_entry.id   AF-A0A8T6IS42-F1
#
_cell.length_a   1.000
_cell.length_b   1.000
_cell.length_c   1.000
_cell.angle_alpha   90.00
_cell.angle_beta   90.00
_cell.angle_gamma   90.00
#
_symmetry.space_group_name_H-M   'P 1'
#
loop_
_entity.id
_entity.type
_entity.pdbx_description
1 polymer ?
#
loop_
_entity_poly.entity_id
_entity_poly.type
_entity_poly.pdbx_seq_one_letter_code
_entity_poly.pdbx_strand_id
1 'polypeptide(L)'
;MRLVLPVVAFAALFVPVVPAQDAVCTLADHIRSANTNTTVGFCPAGTSHDIITITEDITLSEPLPPITGAITIEGGGHTISGDGKYRIFDVVGGNLTIVNLTLSEGTAPSDEHGGALRLGAGARVAVENVTFSDNTGIQGGAIATGADDARLSVRNSNFLRNSSGSYGGAIFAEGGIIDITRSSFQQNRADYYGGAIAARAGRMSISNSTFAGNQAYGGGAVEVFVAEATLTHVTMMNNVAREMHGNAIHRTAGVVNLRNSIVGGERGCTGRLTEARGNLSQDGSCALLEAKTDPMLGELTGSPAWFPLLDGSPALDAADQAFCLETDQRGSPRPQGAGCDIGAIESLTGIPAPTAAPIICTLQDQIIAANTDSAYNDCPAGYGADTILMVRDYDHSEPLPTITSEITIDGNGYTISGSGQHRIFDVAGGILSLKNVTLAAGRGLSGGAIRLREEARVGADQVTFSDNIAESGGAIAILSDSANATINNSRFVNNSSQEYGGAIFALHGRLTVTNSSFVSNRAKSFGG
;
A
#
# COMPACT_ATOMS: atom_id res chain seq x y z
N MET A 1 17.76 63.60 -60.14
CA MET A 1 18.72 62.73 -59.40
C MET A 1 17.91 61.73 -58.58
N ARG A 2 18.39 60.47 -58.46
CA ARG A 2 17.71 59.25 -57.98
C ARG A 2 16.98 58.48 -59.11
N LEU A 3 17.68 57.69 -59.93
CA LEU A 3 18.42 56.43 -59.69
C LEU A 3 17.45 55.22 -59.60
N VAL A 4 17.41 54.45 -60.69
CA VAL A 4 16.84 53.10 -60.79
C VAL A 4 17.94 52.11 -60.39
N LEU A 5 17.64 51.15 -59.53
CA LEU A 5 18.37 49.88 -59.38
C LEU A 5 17.38 48.73 -59.09
N PRO A 6 17.62 47.52 -59.62
CA PRO A 6 16.67 46.41 -59.61
C PRO A 6 16.81 45.54 -58.36
N VAL A 7 15.72 44.93 -57.90
CA VAL A 7 15.79 43.84 -56.92
C VAL A 7 15.74 42.50 -57.66
N VAL A 8 16.81 41.75 -57.45
CA VAL A 8 17.12 40.41 -57.96
C VAL A 8 16.17 39.39 -57.34
N ALA A 9 15.63 38.49 -58.16
CA ALA A 9 14.90 37.32 -57.72
C ALA A 9 15.84 36.33 -57.02
N PHE A 10 15.59 36.03 -55.75
CA PHE A 10 16.18 34.87 -55.07
C PHE A 10 15.22 33.69 -55.21
N ALA A 11 15.68 32.65 -55.91
CA ALA A 11 15.04 31.36 -55.97
C ALA A 11 14.99 30.76 -54.56
N ALA A 12 13.80 30.44 -54.07
CA ALA A 12 13.63 29.61 -52.88
C ALA A 12 14.11 28.19 -53.21
N LEU A 13 15.26 27.80 -52.65
CA LEU A 13 15.63 26.39 -52.57
C LEU A 13 14.63 25.71 -51.62
N PHE A 14 13.67 24.97 -52.18
CA PHE A 14 12.91 23.97 -51.45
C PHE A 14 13.86 22.85 -51.04
N VAL A 15 14.32 22.87 -49.78
CA VAL A 15 14.82 21.66 -49.12
C VAL A 15 13.58 20.93 -48.59
N PRO A 16 13.31 19.68 -48.99
CA PRO A 16 12.18 18.95 -48.42
C PRO A 16 12.43 18.76 -46.92
N VAL A 17 11.52 19.29 -46.11
CA VAL A 17 11.45 18.95 -44.68
C VAL A 17 11.10 17.47 -44.62
N VAL A 18 12.10 16.63 -44.35
CA VAL A 18 11.87 15.29 -43.86
C VAL A 18 11.24 15.47 -42.47
N PRO A 19 10.04 14.91 -42.18
CA PRO A 19 9.43 15.09 -40.87
C PRO A 19 10.31 14.39 -39.84
N ALA A 20 10.91 15.16 -38.93
CA ALA A 20 11.63 14.63 -37.78
C ALA A 20 10.60 14.03 -36.81
N GLN A 21 10.38 12.73 -36.95
CA GLN A 21 9.94 11.81 -35.90
C GLN A 21 11.16 11.72 -34.95
N ASP A 22 11.35 12.47 -33.84
CA ASP A 22 10.45 13.03 -32.84
C ASP A 22 11.00 14.36 -32.26
N ALA A 23 10.35 15.50 -32.53
CA ALA A 23 10.77 16.81 -32.03
C ALA A 23 10.09 17.18 -30.70
N VAL A 24 10.29 16.39 -29.64
CA VAL A 24 9.69 16.62 -28.32
C VAL A 24 10.78 16.69 -27.25
N CYS A 25 10.66 17.69 -26.38
CA CYS A 25 11.52 17.86 -25.20
C CYS A 25 11.06 16.88 -24.11
N THR A 26 11.81 15.79 -23.91
CA THR A 26 11.48 14.74 -22.93
C THR A 26 11.73 15.21 -21.50
N LEU A 27 11.22 14.47 -20.49
CA LEU A 27 11.55 14.74 -19.09
C LEU A 27 13.06 14.66 -18.83
N ALA A 28 13.73 13.67 -19.42
CA ALA A 28 15.18 13.52 -19.29
C ALA A 28 15.92 14.73 -19.88
N ASP A 29 15.49 15.23 -21.04
CA ASP A 29 16.10 16.41 -21.66
C ASP A 29 15.83 17.70 -20.87
N HIS A 30 14.63 17.85 -20.29
CA HIS A 30 14.33 18.97 -19.39
C HIS A 30 15.28 18.97 -18.19
N ILE A 31 15.49 17.82 -17.54
CA ILE A 31 16.42 17.72 -16.39
C ILE A 31 17.85 18.03 -16.83
N ARG A 32 18.32 17.52 -17.98
CA ARG A 32 19.66 17.83 -18.50
C ARG A 32 19.82 19.34 -18.72
N SER A 33 18.84 19.97 -19.35
CA SER A 33 18.88 21.40 -19.64
C SER A 33 18.86 22.25 -18.37
N ALA A 34 18.04 21.87 -17.38
CA ALA A 34 17.96 22.54 -16.09
C ALA A 34 19.25 22.41 -15.27
N ASN A 35 19.88 21.24 -15.31
CA ASN A 35 21.16 21.02 -14.64
C ASN A 35 22.29 21.89 -15.21
N THR A 36 22.32 22.12 -16.53
CA THR A 36 23.44 22.79 -17.20
C THR A 36 23.19 24.25 -17.54
N ASN A 37 21.94 24.73 -17.47
CA ASN A 37 21.52 26.03 -18.01
C ASN A 37 21.90 26.21 -19.49
N THR A 38 21.85 25.13 -20.25
CA THR A 38 22.11 25.12 -21.69
C THR A 38 21.02 24.35 -22.43
N THR A 39 20.79 24.68 -23.70
CA THR A 39 19.84 23.96 -24.54
C THR A 39 20.27 22.50 -24.70
N VAL A 40 19.35 21.56 -24.51
CA VAL A 40 19.57 20.12 -24.71
C VAL A 40 18.45 19.57 -25.58
N GLY A 41 18.79 18.99 -26.74
CA GLY A 41 17.80 18.54 -27.70
C GLY A 41 16.88 19.69 -28.12
N PHE A 42 15.57 19.49 -27.96
CA PHE A 42 14.54 20.52 -28.20
C PHE A 42 14.18 21.34 -26.95
N CYS A 43 14.82 21.08 -25.82
CA CYS A 43 14.59 21.80 -24.58
C CYS A 43 15.39 23.11 -24.54
N PRO A 44 14.73 24.26 -24.38
CA PRO A 44 15.43 25.53 -24.23
C PRO A 44 16.29 25.50 -22.95
N ALA A 45 17.39 26.25 -22.96
CA ALA A 45 18.25 26.40 -21.79
C ALA A 45 17.44 26.77 -20.54
N GLY A 46 17.70 26.06 -19.45
CA GLY A 46 17.16 26.39 -18.13
C GLY A 46 17.70 27.70 -17.55
N THR A 47 17.28 27.96 -16.32
CA THR A 47 17.67 29.10 -15.50
C THR A 47 18.23 28.62 -14.16
N SER A 48 18.61 29.53 -13.26
CA SER A 48 19.06 29.12 -11.92
C SER A 48 18.01 28.33 -11.11
N HIS A 49 16.74 28.35 -11.52
CA HIS A 49 15.66 27.56 -10.95
C HIS A 49 14.62 27.21 -12.02
N ASP A 50 14.49 25.94 -12.37
CA ASP A 50 13.60 25.50 -13.45
C ASP A 50 12.35 24.82 -12.93
N ILE A 51 11.24 25.06 -13.61
CA ILE A 51 9.95 24.41 -13.35
C ILE A 51 9.64 23.48 -14.52
N ILE A 52 9.46 22.20 -14.23
CA ILE A 52 9.07 21.16 -15.19
C ILE A 52 7.64 20.75 -14.86
N THR A 53 6.71 21.03 -15.77
CA THR A 53 5.32 20.61 -15.62
C THR A 53 5.09 19.29 -16.34
N ILE A 54 4.54 18.31 -15.64
CA ILE A 54 4.10 17.04 -16.21
C ILE A 54 2.68 17.22 -16.75
N THR A 55 2.46 16.82 -18.00
CA THR A 55 1.19 17.01 -18.72
C THR A 55 0.46 15.72 -19.06
N GLU A 56 1.12 14.58 -18.83
CA GLU A 56 0.60 13.24 -19.07
C GLU A 56 1.37 12.26 -18.17
N ASP A 57 0.82 11.05 -18.01
CA ASP A 57 1.51 9.99 -17.28
C ASP A 57 2.76 9.53 -18.07
N ILE A 58 3.85 9.31 -17.34
CA ILE A 58 5.15 8.93 -17.90
C ILE A 58 5.54 7.56 -17.37
N THR A 59 5.76 6.59 -18.25
CA THR A 59 6.45 5.33 -17.91
C THR A 59 7.88 5.40 -18.40
N LEU A 60 8.85 5.24 -17.49
CA LEU A 60 10.26 5.33 -17.83
C LEU A 60 10.70 4.15 -18.70
N SER A 61 11.27 4.45 -19.87
CA SER A 61 11.94 3.47 -20.73
C SER A 61 13.46 3.46 -20.55
N GLU A 62 13.99 4.42 -19.81
CA GLU A 62 15.41 4.58 -19.48
C GLU A 62 15.58 5.35 -18.16
N PRO A 63 16.74 5.22 -17.47
CA PRO A 63 17.01 5.99 -16.27
C PRO A 63 17.04 7.49 -16.52
N LEU A 64 16.45 8.28 -15.60
CA LEU A 64 16.58 9.73 -15.64
C LEU A 64 18.00 10.18 -15.22
N PRO A 65 18.51 11.29 -15.79
CA PRO A 65 19.78 11.88 -15.38
C PRO A 65 19.71 12.36 -13.91
N PRO A 66 20.83 12.32 -13.16
CA PRO A 66 20.86 12.85 -11.80
C PRO A 66 20.55 14.34 -11.75
N ILE A 67 19.87 14.77 -10.69
CA ILE A 67 19.52 16.17 -10.44
C ILE A 67 20.63 16.81 -9.62
N THR A 68 21.30 17.78 -10.23
CA THR A 68 22.41 18.56 -9.62
C THR A 68 22.06 20.03 -9.47
N GLY A 69 21.10 20.53 -10.25
CA GLY A 69 20.58 21.89 -10.19
C GLY A 69 19.41 22.07 -9.22
N ALA A 70 18.76 23.24 -9.29
CA ALA A 70 17.53 23.53 -8.57
C ALA A 70 16.32 23.35 -9.50
N ILE A 71 15.51 22.33 -9.25
CA ILE A 71 14.39 21.94 -10.10
C ILE A 71 13.11 21.83 -9.26
N THR A 72 12.00 22.35 -9.78
CA THR A 72 10.64 22.07 -9.32
C THR A 72 9.94 21.22 -10.37
N ILE A 73 9.33 20.12 -9.94
CA ILE A 73 8.49 19.26 -10.77
C ILE A 73 7.05 19.41 -10.31
N GLU A 74 6.21 19.96 -11.19
CA GLU A 74 4.78 20.11 -10.98
C GLU A 74 4.05 18.98 -11.71
N GLY A 75 3.52 18.03 -10.95
CA GLY A 75 2.96 16.81 -11.49
C GLY A 75 1.54 16.93 -12.05
N GLY A 76 0.77 17.94 -11.66
CA GLY A 76 -0.63 18.09 -12.09
C GLY A 76 -1.58 16.93 -11.71
N GLY A 77 -1.16 16.03 -10.82
CA GLY A 77 -1.85 14.79 -10.47
C GLY A 77 -1.45 13.58 -11.32
N HIS A 78 -0.55 13.75 -12.28
CA HIS A 78 -0.06 12.67 -13.15
C HIS A 78 0.87 11.70 -12.42
N THR A 79 1.15 10.58 -13.09
CA THR A 79 2.03 9.53 -12.61
C THR A 79 3.35 9.52 -13.38
N ILE A 80 4.47 9.37 -12.66
CA ILE A 80 5.73 8.91 -13.24
C ILE A 80 5.99 7.51 -12.67
N SER A 81 5.95 6.51 -13.54
CA SER A 81 6.21 5.11 -13.21
C SER A 81 7.63 4.70 -13.60
N GLY A 82 8.34 4.05 -12.68
CA GLY A 82 9.63 3.42 -12.94
C GLY A 82 9.57 2.09 -13.71
N ASP A 83 8.36 1.63 -14.08
CA ASP A 83 8.10 0.35 -14.78
C ASP A 83 8.66 -0.89 -14.06
N GLY A 84 8.84 -0.80 -12.73
CA GLY A 84 9.50 -1.80 -11.92
C GLY A 84 10.99 -2.00 -12.23
N LYS A 85 11.59 -1.16 -13.08
CA LYS A 85 12.95 -1.33 -13.63
C LYS A 85 13.89 -0.19 -13.27
N TYR A 86 13.36 1.01 -13.08
CA TYR A 86 14.17 2.22 -12.96
C TYR A 86 13.88 2.94 -11.65
N ARG A 87 14.94 3.51 -11.07
CA ARG A 87 14.76 4.59 -10.10
C ARG A 87 14.22 5.79 -10.83
N ILE A 88 13.24 6.47 -10.25
CA ILE A 88 12.63 7.63 -10.88
C ILE A 88 13.57 8.85 -10.78
N PHE A 89 13.94 9.27 -9.57
CA PHE A 89 14.80 10.44 -9.37
C PHE A 89 16.02 10.13 -8.51
N ASP A 90 17.14 10.71 -8.90
CA ASP A 90 18.38 10.69 -8.13
C ASP A 90 18.89 12.11 -7.93
N VAL A 91 19.01 12.58 -6.68
CA VAL A 91 19.41 13.95 -6.37
C VAL A 91 20.81 13.96 -5.77
N VAL A 92 21.76 14.57 -6.46
CA VAL A 92 23.18 14.59 -6.10
C VAL A 92 23.63 16.02 -5.88
N GLY A 93 23.48 16.50 -4.64
CA GLY A 93 23.82 17.88 -4.24
C GLY A 93 22.85 18.96 -4.75
N GLY A 94 21.84 18.60 -5.55
CA GLY A 94 20.82 19.50 -6.07
C GLY A 94 19.68 19.80 -5.09
N ASN A 95 18.81 20.72 -5.51
CA ASN A 95 17.56 21.06 -4.83
C ASN A 95 16.38 20.58 -5.68
N LEU A 96 15.56 19.68 -5.17
CA LEU A 96 14.38 19.18 -5.86
C LEU A 96 13.11 19.51 -5.08
N THR A 97 12.13 20.11 -5.74
CA THR A 97 10.77 20.21 -5.21
C THR A 97 9.84 19.38 -6.08
N ILE A 98 9.02 18.50 -5.50
CA ILE A 98 8.02 17.70 -6.22
C ILE A 98 6.65 18.04 -5.64
N VAL A 99 5.71 18.41 -6.50
CA VAL A 99 4.36 18.83 -6.09
C VAL A 99 3.30 18.13 -6.92
N ASN A 100 2.22 17.65 -6.29
CA ASN A 100 1.02 17.11 -6.97
C ASN A 100 1.35 15.98 -7.96
N LEU A 101 2.01 14.91 -7.51
CA LEU A 101 2.50 13.86 -8.40
C LEU A 101 2.34 12.47 -7.78
N THR A 102 2.19 11.44 -8.62
CA THR A 102 2.36 10.05 -8.19
C THR A 102 3.67 9.49 -8.71
N LEU A 103 4.47 8.93 -7.82
CA LEU A 103 5.73 8.24 -8.12
C LEU A 103 5.54 6.75 -7.81
N SER A 104 5.42 5.93 -8.86
CA SER A 104 5.04 4.53 -8.72
C SER A 104 6.03 3.56 -9.33
N GLU A 105 6.05 2.32 -8.82
CA GLU A 105 6.80 1.21 -9.40
C GLU A 105 8.28 1.55 -9.67
N GLY A 106 8.86 2.44 -8.87
CA GLY A 106 10.26 2.77 -8.90
C GLY A 106 11.08 1.64 -8.29
N THR A 107 12.12 1.20 -8.98
CA THR A 107 13.02 0.15 -8.51
C THR A 107 14.46 0.62 -8.55
N ALA A 108 15.15 0.56 -7.42
CA ALA A 108 16.58 0.85 -7.38
C ALA A 108 17.39 -0.23 -8.15
N PRO A 109 18.41 0.15 -8.92
CA PRO A 109 19.37 -0.81 -9.47
C PRO A 109 19.97 -1.71 -8.36
N SER A 110 20.41 -2.91 -8.71
CA SER A 110 21.03 -3.84 -7.75
C SER A 110 22.16 -3.16 -6.96
N ASP A 111 22.13 -3.30 -5.64
CA ASP A 111 23.03 -2.71 -4.64
C ASP A 111 22.78 -1.23 -4.26
N GLU A 112 21.71 -0.61 -4.77
CA GLU A 112 21.38 0.78 -4.43
C GLU A 112 20.08 0.95 -3.62
N HIS A 113 19.91 2.14 -3.04
CA HIS A 113 18.80 2.49 -2.13
C HIS A 113 17.81 3.46 -2.80
N GLY A 114 16.58 3.56 -2.28
CA GLY A 114 15.56 4.48 -2.76
C GLY A 114 14.99 4.08 -4.12
N GLY A 115 13.87 3.33 -4.11
CA GLY A 115 13.24 2.85 -5.34
C GLY A 115 12.68 3.96 -6.22
N ALA A 116 11.96 4.92 -5.63
CA ALA A 116 11.50 6.11 -6.35
C ALA A 116 12.57 7.21 -6.36
N LEU A 117 13.14 7.50 -5.20
CA LEU A 117 13.94 8.71 -4.99
C LEU A 117 15.14 8.42 -4.09
N ARG A 118 16.34 8.81 -4.56
CA ARG A 118 17.56 8.80 -3.75
C ARG A 118 18.06 10.22 -3.52
N LEU A 119 18.42 10.51 -2.27
CA LEU A 119 19.09 11.76 -1.86
C LEU A 119 20.54 11.45 -1.53
N GLY A 120 21.45 11.95 -2.36
CA GLY A 120 22.89 11.95 -2.09
C GLY A 120 23.31 13.04 -1.09
N ALA A 121 24.63 13.12 -0.86
CA ALA A 121 25.24 14.11 0.02
C ALA A 121 24.83 15.55 -0.36
N GLY A 122 24.42 16.34 0.64
CA GLY A 122 24.02 17.75 0.48
C GLY A 122 22.69 17.99 -0.26
N ALA A 123 22.03 16.93 -0.75
CA ALA A 123 20.76 17.06 -1.46
C ALA A 123 19.66 17.64 -0.57
N ARG A 124 18.81 18.50 -1.14
CA ARG A 124 17.63 19.05 -0.48
C ARG A 124 16.40 18.73 -1.29
N VAL A 125 15.48 17.96 -0.70
CA VAL A 125 14.24 17.58 -1.38
C VAL A 125 13.03 17.99 -0.56
N ALA A 126 12.11 18.68 -1.22
CA ALA A 126 10.79 19.01 -0.72
C ALA A 126 9.73 18.25 -1.53
N VAL A 127 8.82 17.59 -0.82
CA VAL A 127 7.75 16.79 -1.39
C VAL A 127 6.44 17.31 -0.81
N GLU A 128 5.51 17.71 -1.68
CA GLU A 128 4.21 18.22 -1.27
C GLU A 128 3.07 17.63 -2.10
N ASN A 129 2.09 17.02 -1.42
CA ASN A 129 0.96 16.36 -2.10
C ASN A 129 1.42 15.33 -3.14
N VAL A 130 2.30 14.42 -2.72
CA VAL A 130 2.85 13.37 -3.57
C VAL A 130 2.44 12.01 -3.04
N THR A 131 2.12 11.09 -3.94
CA THR A 131 1.92 9.68 -3.61
C THR A 131 3.11 8.86 -4.07
N PHE A 132 3.76 8.14 -3.15
CA PHE A 132 4.73 7.10 -3.44
C PHE A 132 4.04 5.75 -3.30
N SER A 133 3.83 5.04 -4.41
CA SER A 133 3.12 3.76 -4.39
C SER A 133 3.91 2.62 -5.03
N ASP A 134 3.91 1.47 -4.38
CA ASP A 134 4.44 0.22 -4.96
C ASP A 134 5.91 0.32 -5.41
N ASN A 135 6.70 1.17 -4.74
CA ASN A 135 8.14 1.32 -5.02
C ASN A 135 8.96 0.29 -4.24
N THR A 136 10.06 -0.17 -4.83
CA THR A 136 10.91 -1.21 -4.26
C THR A 136 12.39 -0.79 -4.23
N GLY A 137 13.05 -1.03 -3.10
CA GLY A 137 14.49 -0.75 -2.94
C GLY A 137 15.15 -1.71 -1.97
N ILE A 138 16.49 -1.77 -1.93
CA ILE A 138 17.16 -2.60 -0.92
C ILE A 138 16.98 -1.97 0.47
N GLN A 139 17.12 -0.65 0.55
CA GLN A 139 16.78 0.16 1.71
C GLN A 139 15.98 1.36 1.22
N GLY A 140 14.90 1.71 1.92
CA GLY A 140 14.00 2.77 1.49
C GLY A 140 13.27 2.37 0.22
N GLY A 141 12.15 1.67 0.36
CA GLY A 141 11.40 1.20 -0.82
C GLY A 141 10.99 2.34 -1.74
N ALA A 142 10.57 3.48 -1.17
CA ALA A 142 10.35 4.70 -1.91
C ALA A 142 11.57 5.63 -1.88
N ILE A 143 12.01 6.04 -0.69
CA ILE A 143 13.01 7.09 -0.52
C ILE A 143 14.19 6.59 0.32
N ALA A 144 15.41 6.90 -0.12
CA ALA A 144 16.60 6.75 0.70
C ALA A 144 17.37 8.07 0.83
N THR A 145 17.75 8.44 2.05
CA THR A 145 18.65 9.57 2.33
C THR A 145 20.04 9.09 2.69
N GLY A 146 21.07 9.73 2.13
CA GLY A 146 22.46 9.49 2.49
C GLY A 146 22.86 10.11 3.84
N ALA A 147 24.05 9.75 4.32
CA ALA A 147 24.57 10.16 5.63
C ALA A 147 24.91 11.66 5.77
N ASP A 148 25.22 12.36 4.66
CA ASP A 148 25.90 13.66 4.65
C ASP A 148 24.96 14.86 4.43
N ASP A 149 24.44 15.46 5.52
CA ASP A 149 23.66 16.71 5.53
C ASP A 149 22.42 16.77 4.60
N ALA A 150 21.98 15.63 4.07
CA ALA A 150 20.79 15.52 3.25
C ALA A 150 19.55 16.02 4.01
N ARG A 151 18.64 16.70 3.30
CA ARG A 151 17.40 17.22 3.89
C ARG A 151 16.21 16.78 3.09
N LEU A 152 15.27 16.14 3.77
CA LEU A 152 13.99 15.70 3.20
C LEU A 152 12.85 16.36 3.98
N SER A 153 12.03 17.14 3.28
CA SER A 153 10.77 17.66 3.81
C SER A 153 9.61 17.02 3.07
N VAL A 154 8.67 16.43 3.80
CA VAL A 154 7.49 15.76 3.26
C VAL A 154 6.23 16.35 3.89
N ARG A 155 5.31 16.81 3.05
CA ARG A 155 4.06 17.43 3.48
C ARG A 155 2.87 16.91 2.69
N ASN A 156 1.78 16.61 3.38
CA ASN A 156 0.51 16.24 2.74
C ASN A 156 0.63 15.04 1.78
N SER A 157 1.52 14.08 2.07
CA SER A 157 1.89 13.02 1.13
C SER A 157 1.49 11.62 1.60
N ASN A 158 1.46 10.68 0.65
CA ASN A 158 1.11 9.29 0.88
C ASN A 158 2.26 8.35 0.53
N PHE A 159 2.52 7.37 1.39
CA PHE A 159 3.42 6.23 1.11
C PHE A 159 2.61 4.95 1.23
N LEU A 160 2.31 4.32 0.10
CA LEU A 160 1.42 3.17 0.01
C LEU A 160 2.14 1.95 -0.57
N ARG A 161 2.15 0.84 0.15
CA ARG A 161 2.67 -0.46 -0.34
C ARG A 161 4.11 -0.42 -0.87
N ASN A 162 4.94 0.48 -0.35
CA ASN A 162 6.36 0.48 -0.70
C ASN A 162 7.06 -0.64 0.06
N SER A 163 8.05 -1.28 -0.59
CA SER A 163 8.71 -2.44 -0.03
C SER A 163 10.24 -2.34 -0.06
N SER A 164 10.90 -2.87 0.96
CA SER A 164 12.35 -2.98 0.96
C SER A 164 12.86 -4.33 1.44
N GLY A 165 13.97 -4.77 0.84
CA GLY A 165 14.65 -6.02 1.22
C GLY A 165 15.46 -5.93 2.52
N SER A 166 15.56 -4.75 3.13
CA SER A 166 16.33 -4.53 4.36
C SER A 166 15.64 -3.60 5.35
N TYR A 167 15.84 -2.29 5.22
CA TYR A 167 15.36 -1.30 6.20
C TYR A 167 14.50 -0.24 5.54
N GLY A 168 13.43 0.19 6.23
CA GLY A 168 12.58 1.29 5.78
C GLY A 168 11.75 0.89 4.56
N GLY A 169 10.58 0.31 4.76
CA GLY A 169 9.73 -0.11 3.63
C GLY A 169 9.32 1.05 2.73
N ALA A 170 9.10 2.24 3.30
CA ALA A 170 8.95 3.48 2.55
C ALA A 170 10.25 4.30 2.55
N ILE A 171 10.73 4.69 3.74
CA ILE A 171 11.86 5.61 3.87
C ILE A 171 12.98 4.98 4.68
N PHE A 172 14.18 4.94 4.09
CA PHE A 172 15.40 4.69 4.84
C PHE A 172 16.18 5.99 5.02
N ALA A 173 16.43 6.34 6.27
CA ALA A 173 17.15 7.54 6.64
C ALA A 173 18.53 7.16 7.16
N GLU A 174 19.55 7.20 6.31
CA GLU A 174 20.91 6.89 6.77
C GLU A 174 21.43 7.99 7.72
N GLY A 175 21.14 9.25 7.39
CA GLY A 175 21.44 10.42 8.19
C GLY A 175 20.63 11.64 7.74
N GLY A 176 21.14 12.83 8.05
CA GLY A 176 20.52 14.10 7.65
C GLY A 176 19.37 14.57 8.54
N ILE A 177 18.51 15.45 7.98
CA ILE A 177 17.33 15.99 8.64
C ILE A 177 16.09 15.62 7.83
N ILE A 178 15.13 14.99 8.49
CA ILE A 178 13.86 14.56 7.90
C ILE A 178 12.71 15.19 8.67
N ASP A 179 11.89 15.94 7.96
CA ASP A 179 10.70 16.61 8.50
C ASP A 179 9.46 16.12 7.74
N ILE A 180 8.60 15.37 8.41
CA ILE A 180 7.38 14.79 7.85
C ILE A 180 6.17 15.40 8.56
N THR A 181 5.22 15.93 7.79
CA THR A 181 4.01 16.54 8.35
C THR A 181 2.78 16.16 7.54
N ARG A 182 1.63 15.99 8.20
CA ARG A 182 0.33 15.78 7.53
C ARG A 182 0.32 14.64 6.51
N SER A 183 1.08 13.57 6.75
CA SER A 183 1.32 12.51 5.77
C SER A 183 0.83 11.15 6.26
N SER A 184 0.67 10.19 5.35
CA SER A 184 0.25 8.83 5.69
C SER A 184 1.23 7.77 5.18
N PHE A 185 1.44 6.73 5.98
CA PHE A 185 2.26 5.56 5.66
C PHE A 185 1.42 4.31 5.84
N GLN A 186 1.06 3.69 4.72
CA GLN A 186 0.10 2.60 4.66
C GLN A 186 0.71 1.37 4.01
N GLN A 187 0.60 0.23 4.68
CA GLN A 187 0.93 -1.08 4.11
C GLN A 187 2.37 -1.18 3.57
N ASN A 188 3.30 -0.37 4.08
CA ASN A 188 4.70 -0.44 3.69
C ASN A 188 5.38 -1.61 4.41
N ARG A 189 6.36 -2.22 3.75
CA ARG A 189 7.02 -3.43 4.26
C ARG A 189 8.54 -3.37 4.17
N ALA A 190 9.21 -3.72 5.26
CA ALA A 190 10.64 -4.01 5.26
C ALA A 190 10.88 -5.45 5.71
N ASP A 191 11.87 -6.13 5.15
CA ASP A 191 12.18 -7.49 5.59
C ASP A 191 12.89 -7.53 6.96
N TYR A 192 13.57 -6.45 7.38
CA TYR A 192 14.23 -6.37 8.69
C TYR A 192 13.59 -5.33 9.62
N TYR A 193 13.90 -4.04 9.48
CA TYR A 193 13.45 -3.04 10.46
C TYR A 193 12.78 -1.83 9.83
N GLY A 194 11.76 -1.30 10.51
CA GLY A 194 11.06 -0.09 10.12
C GLY A 194 10.16 -0.33 8.91
N GLY A 195 8.99 -0.93 9.13
CA GLY A 195 8.09 -1.29 8.03
C GLY A 195 7.68 -0.09 7.17
N ALA A 196 7.54 1.09 7.76
CA ALA A 196 7.46 2.35 7.04
C ALA A 196 8.82 3.06 7.00
N ILE A 197 9.40 3.38 8.17
CA ILE A 197 10.58 4.23 8.26
C ILE A 197 11.64 3.57 9.12
N ALA A 198 12.88 3.55 8.65
CA ALA A 198 14.03 3.19 9.46
C ALA A 198 15.02 4.36 9.52
N ALA A 199 15.23 4.88 10.73
CA ALA A 199 16.12 6.00 10.99
C ALA A 199 17.43 5.51 11.62
N ARG A 200 18.50 5.52 10.81
CA ARG A 200 19.82 5.06 11.25
C ARG A 200 20.51 6.12 12.10
N ALA A 201 20.74 7.30 11.56
CA ALA A 201 21.32 8.45 12.25
C ALA A 201 20.59 9.76 11.88
N GLY A 202 21.10 10.89 12.35
CA GLY A 202 20.53 12.21 12.07
C GLY A 202 19.31 12.55 12.93
N ARG A 203 18.49 13.49 12.45
CA ARG A 203 17.28 13.95 13.12
C ARG A 203 16.05 13.70 12.26
N MET A 204 15.00 13.16 12.89
CA MET A 204 13.70 12.94 12.30
C MET A 204 12.62 13.60 13.15
N SER A 205 11.79 14.43 12.52
CA SER A 205 10.60 15.04 13.11
C SER A 205 9.38 14.60 12.32
N ILE A 206 8.40 14.02 13.01
CA ILE A 206 7.14 13.58 12.41
C ILE A 206 5.99 14.19 13.18
N SER A 207 5.08 14.86 12.48
CA SER A 207 3.90 15.45 13.12
C SER A 207 2.62 15.29 12.32
N ASN A 208 1.49 15.23 13.02
CA ASN A 208 0.16 15.16 12.41
C ASN A 208 0.08 14.09 11.32
N SER A 209 0.59 12.89 11.58
CA SER A 209 0.75 11.88 10.54
C SER A 209 0.28 10.52 11.01
N THR A 210 -0.16 9.69 10.07
CA THR A 210 -0.77 8.38 10.35
C THR A 210 0.07 7.24 9.78
N PHE A 211 0.27 6.19 10.57
CA PHE A 211 0.95 4.95 10.19
C PHE A 211 -0.01 3.78 10.37
N ALA A 212 -0.41 3.13 9.27
CA ALA A 212 -1.38 2.06 9.29
C ALA A 212 -0.90 0.82 8.54
N GLY A 213 -1.03 -0.36 9.14
CA GLY A 213 -0.82 -1.62 8.42
C GLY A 213 0.61 -1.88 7.97
N ASN A 214 1.62 -1.18 8.50
CA ASN A 214 3.01 -1.37 8.08
C ASN A 214 3.60 -2.62 8.74
N GLN A 215 4.50 -3.31 8.03
CA GLN A 215 5.05 -4.59 8.48
C GLN A 215 6.58 -4.64 8.41
N ALA A 216 7.21 -5.16 9.46
CA ALA A 216 8.62 -5.51 9.46
C ALA A 216 8.93 -6.73 10.32
N TYR A 217 10.19 -7.14 10.36
CA TYR A 217 10.67 -8.10 11.36
C TYR A 217 10.77 -7.43 12.75
N GLY A 218 11.23 -6.18 12.84
CA GLY A 218 11.14 -5.33 14.02
C GLY A 218 10.78 -3.87 13.71
N GLY A 219 10.07 -3.19 14.62
CA GLY A 219 9.60 -1.82 14.37
C GLY A 219 8.61 -1.78 13.20
N GLY A 220 7.42 -2.36 13.40
CA GLY A 220 6.46 -2.57 12.31
C GLY A 220 6.09 -1.30 11.55
N ALA A 221 6.12 -0.12 12.19
CA ALA A 221 6.11 1.16 11.49
C ALA A 221 7.49 1.84 11.48
N VAL A 222 8.07 2.13 12.65
CA VAL A 222 9.26 2.95 12.79
C VAL A 222 10.35 2.22 13.55
N GLU A 223 11.55 2.18 12.96
CA GLU A 223 12.80 1.80 13.64
C GLU A 223 13.64 3.04 13.89
N VAL A 224 14.22 3.14 15.10
CA VAL A 224 15.21 4.16 15.44
C VAL A 224 16.48 3.50 15.97
N PHE A 225 17.53 3.50 15.14
CA PHE A 225 18.82 2.92 15.51
C PHE A 225 19.59 3.82 16.46
N VAL A 226 20.29 4.84 15.97
CA VAL A 226 21.04 5.82 16.76
C VAL A 226 20.58 7.27 16.51
N ALA A 227 19.55 7.46 15.68
CA ALA A 227 18.99 8.77 15.35
C ALA A 227 18.24 9.43 16.52
N GLU A 228 17.99 10.74 16.39
CA GLU A 228 17.06 11.49 17.24
C GLU A 228 15.70 11.60 16.54
N ALA A 229 14.68 10.95 17.07
CA ALA A 229 13.32 10.96 16.53
C ALA A 229 12.35 11.67 17.49
N THR A 230 11.64 12.68 17.00
CA THR A 230 10.51 13.30 17.71
C THR A 230 9.25 13.07 16.91
N LEU A 231 8.25 12.48 17.55
CA LEU A 231 6.95 12.17 16.98
C LEU A 231 5.88 12.87 17.82
N THR A 232 5.07 13.73 17.20
CA THR A 232 4.07 14.54 17.91
C THR A 232 2.74 14.54 17.17
N HIS A 233 1.64 14.22 17.84
CA HIS A 233 0.34 14.06 17.18
C HIS A 233 0.42 13.05 16.01
N VAL A 234 0.95 11.86 16.29
CA VAL A 234 0.91 10.75 15.32
C VAL A 234 -0.06 9.68 15.77
N THR A 235 -0.68 9.00 14.81
CA THR A 235 -1.55 7.85 15.06
C THR A 235 -0.95 6.62 14.39
N MET A 236 -0.61 5.60 15.18
CA MET A 236 0.03 4.38 14.69
C MET A 236 -0.82 3.15 15.02
N MET A 237 -1.53 2.60 14.04
CA MET A 237 -2.46 1.50 14.24
C MET A 237 -2.18 0.33 13.30
N ASN A 238 -2.51 -0.89 13.76
CA ASN A 238 -2.45 -2.11 12.93
C ASN A 238 -1.06 -2.37 12.30
N ASN A 239 0.01 -1.85 12.89
CA ASN A 239 1.38 -2.12 12.44
C ASN A 239 1.88 -3.42 13.08
N VAL A 240 2.69 -4.20 12.37
CA VAL A 240 3.07 -5.56 12.78
C VAL A 240 4.58 -5.77 12.69
N ALA A 241 5.17 -6.24 13.79
CA ALA A 241 6.50 -6.81 13.87
C ALA A 241 6.41 -8.33 14.05
N ARG A 242 7.22 -9.11 13.32
CA ARG A 242 7.16 -10.58 13.36
C ARG A 242 7.71 -11.21 14.66
N GLU A 243 8.63 -10.54 15.35
CA GLU A 243 9.23 -11.04 16.60
C GLU A 243 8.80 -10.24 17.84
N MET A 244 9.53 -10.36 18.97
CA MET A 244 9.28 -9.61 20.22
C MET A 244 9.72 -8.15 20.17
N HIS A 245 9.60 -7.51 19.00
CA HIS A 245 9.86 -6.10 18.80
C HIS A 245 8.56 -5.29 18.79
N GLY A 246 8.69 -3.96 18.83
CA GLY A 246 7.57 -3.04 18.83
C GLY A 246 6.82 -3.09 17.51
N ASN A 247 5.51 -3.34 17.59
CA ASN A 247 4.60 -3.36 16.45
C ASN A 247 4.53 -2.00 15.77
N ALA A 248 4.56 -0.90 16.53
CA ALA A 248 4.64 0.44 15.97
C ALA A 248 6.08 0.96 15.97
N ILE A 249 6.71 1.04 17.16
CA ILE A 249 8.02 1.68 17.32
C ILE A 249 9.00 0.72 17.98
N HIS A 250 10.16 0.52 17.35
CA HIS A 250 11.30 -0.14 17.99
C HIS A 250 12.49 0.83 18.04
N ARG A 251 13.10 0.93 19.23
CA ARG A 251 14.30 1.72 19.48
C ARG A 251 15.46 0.80 19.82
N THR A 252 16.54 0.87 19.05
CA THR A 252 17.78 0.17 19.36
C THR A 252 18.64 0.95 20.37
N ALA A 253 19.06 2.18 20.04
CA ALA A 253 20.00 2.96 20.87
C ALA A 253 19.82 4.49 20.81
N GLY A 254 18.99 5.02 19.90
CA GLY A 254 18.83 6.46 19.64
C GLY A 254 18.00 7.19 20.69
N VAL A 255 17.39 8.31 20.31
CA VAL A 255 16.45 9.07 21.14
C VAL A 255 15.08 9.00 20.50
N VAL A 256 14.05 8.68 21.28
CA VAL A 256 12.67 8.70 20.83
C VAL A 256 11.83 9.49 21.81
N ASN A 257 11.33 10.65 21.35
CA ASN A 257 10.39 11.49 22.06
C ASN A 257 9.02 11.34 21.40
N LEU A 258 8.09 10.67 22.07
CA LEU A 258 6.73 10.48 21.60
C LEU A 258 5.79 11.38 22.42
N ARG A 259 5.03 12.26 21.76
CA ARG A 259 4.17 13.24 22.42
C ARG A 259 2.79 13.29 21.80
N ASN A 260 1.75 13.42 22.61
CA ASN A 260 0.37 13.59 22.14
C ASN A 260 -0.03 12.59 21.04
N SER A 261 0.42 11.35 21.14
CA SER A 261 0.30 10.37 20.05
C SER A 261 -0.45 9.12 20.46
N ILE A 262 -1.14 8.50 19.50
CA ILE A 262 -1.85 7.24 19.68
C ILE A 262 -1.02 6.10 19.12
N VAL A 263 -0.83 5.04 19.92
CA VAL A 263 -0.21 3.79 19.47
C VAL A 263 -1.11 2.61 19.81
N GLY A 264 -1.56 1.91 18.78
CA GLY A 264 -2.38 0.72 18.89
C GLY A 264 -1.60 -0.59 18.70
N GLY A 265 -2.30 -1.68 18.97
CA GLY A 265 -1.80 -3.04 18.93
C GLY A 265 -1.12 -3.49 20.22
N GLU A 266 -0.88 -4.80 20.31
CA GLU A 266 -0.04 -5.38 21.34
C GLU A 266 1.43 -5.07 21.05
N ARG A 267 2.24 -4.89 22.09
CA ARG A 267 3.67 -4.53 22.00
C ARG A 267 3.89 -3.31 21.12
N GLY A 268 3.11 -2.24 21.32
CA GLY A 268 3.20 -1.02 20.50
C GLY A 268 4.62 -0.46 20.40
N CYS A 269 5.33 -0.37 21.53
CA CYS A 269 6.69 0.15 21.62
C CYS A 269 7.65 -0.81 22.31
N THR A 270 8.89 -0.88 21.83
CA THR A 270 10.00 -1.54 22.55
C THR A 270 11.28 -0.70 22.51
N GLY A 271 12.23 -0.99 23.40
CA GLY A 271 13.52 -0.30 23.44
C GLY A 271 13.60 0.94 24.35
N ARG A 272 12.64 1.10 25.28
CA ARG A 272 12.43 2.22 26.22
C ARG A 272 12.50 3.60 25.55
N LEU A 273 11.35 4.24 25.41
CA LEU A 273 11.26 5.62 24.92
C LEU A 273 12.00 6.59 25.86
N THR A 274 12.60 7.63 25.28
CA THR A 274 13.32 8.67 26.01
C THR A 274 12.33 9.60 26.71
N GLU A 275 11.27 9.99 26.01
CA GLU A 275 10.16 10.77 26.53
C GLU A 275 8.84 10.19 25.99
N ALA A 276 7.85 10.07 26.87
CA ALA A 276 6.48 9.75 26.50
C ALA A 276 5.52 10.64 27.31
N ARG A 277 4.86 11.60 26.66
CA ARG A 277 3.95 12.57 27.30
C ARG A 277 2.66 12.77 26.51
N GLY A 278 1.52 12.75 27.20
CA GLY A 278 0.21 12.92 26.56
C GLY A 278 -0.13 11.83 25.54
N ASN A 279 0.51 10.66 25.59
CA ASN A 279 0.27 9.58 24.65
C ASN A 279 -0.83 8.65 25.13
N LEU A 280 -1.53 8.05 24.19
CA LEU A 280 -2.52 7.00 24.42
C LEU A 280 -2.02 5.69 23.79
N SER A 281 -1.96 4.62 24.58
CA SER A 281 -1.37 3.34 24.15
C SER A 281 -2.30 2.19 24.51
N GLN A 282 -2.70 1.38 23.50
CA GLN A 282 -3.63 0.26 23.70
C GLN A 282 -3.10 -0.78 24.69
N ASP A 283 -1.79 -1.03 24.70
CA ASP A 283 -1.16 -2.01 25.57
C ASP A 283 -0.28 -1.39 26.69
N GLY A 284 -0.20 -0.06 26.73
CA GLY A 284 0.59 0.70 27.71
C GLY A 284 2.11 0.70 27.44
N SER A 285 2.60 0.03 26.40
CA SER A 285 4.05 -0.09 26.14
C SER A 285 4.71 1.22 25.70
N CYS A 286 3.92 2.16 25.17
CA CYS A 286 4.36 3.46 24.69
C CYS A 286 4.13 4.60 25.68
N ALA A 287 3.72 4.29 26.91
CA ALA A 287 3.54 5.27 27.98
C ALA A 287 4.57 5.00 29.09
N LEU A 288 5.12 6.05 29.69
CA LEU A 288 6.04 5.88 30.82
C LEU A 288 5.28 5.42 32.08
N LEU A 289 4.02 5.86 32.25
CA LEU A 289 3.17 5.59 33.41
C LEU A 289 1.69 5.89 33.06
N GLU A 290 0.90 4.97 32.50
CA GLU A 290 -0.59 4.96 32.59
C GLU A 290 -1.28 3.73 31.96
N ALA A 291 -2.59 3.58 32.21
CA ALA A 291 -3.39 2.38 31.99
C ALA A 291 -3.71 2.09 30.51
N LYS A 292 -3.60 0.80 30.15
CA LYS A 292 -4.01 0.24 28.85
C LYS A 292 -5.43 0.65 28.51
N THR A 293 -5.63 1.34 27.39
CA THR A 293 -6.94 1.85 27.00
C THR A 293 -7.11 1.82 25.48
N ASP A 294 -8.28 1.38 25.03
CA ASP A 294 -8.66 1.46 23.62
C ASP A 294 -8.86 2.93 23.19
N PRO A 295 -8.16 3.44 22.16
CA PRO A 295 -8.35 4.78 21.64
C PRO A 295 -9.71 5.01 20.97
N MET A 296 -10.52 3.97 20.72
CA MET A 296 -11.84 4.11 20.10
C MET A 296 -11.77 4.92 18.80
N LEU A 297 -11.04 4.36 17.84
CA LEU A 297 -10.88 4.93 16.51
C LEU A 297 -11.87 4.28 15.53
N GLY A 298 -12.36 5.06 14.57
CA GLY A 298 -13.12 4.51 13.44
C GLY A 298 -12.21 3.94 12.36
N GLU A 299 -12.78 3.61 11.20
CA GLU A 299 -12.05 3.06 10.06
C GLU A 299 -11.08 4.07 9.43
N LEU A 300 -9.98 3.57 8.87
CA LEU A 300 -9.01 4.39 8.14
C LEU A 300 -9.67 5.03 6.91
N THR A 301 -9.53 6.34 6.74
CA THR A 301 -10.18 7.10 5.66
C THR A 301 -9.34 8.27 5.17
N GLY A 302 -9.77 8.93 4.09
CA GLY A 302 -9.15 10.13 3.54
C GLY A 302 -7.84 9.89 2.78
N SER A 303 -7.27 10.97 2.24
CA SER A 303 -5.97 10.99 1.58
C SER A 303 -5.31 12.36 1.77
N PRO A 304 -4.19 12.48 2.52
CA PRO A 304 -3.50 11.40 3.22
C PRO A 304 -4.33 10.73 4.30
N ALA A 305 -4.26 9.40 4.40
CA ALA A 305 -5.17 8.62 5.24
C ALA A 305 -5.01 8.86 6.74
N TRP A 306 -6.12 8.83 7.49
CA TRP A 306 -6.22 9.10 8.93
C TRP A 306 -7.37 8.32 9.58
N PHE A 307 -7.31 8.19 10.91
CA PHE A 307 -8.35 7.55 11.71
C PHE A 307 -9.22 8.60 12.42
N PRO A 308 -10.56 8.57 12.26
CA PRO A 308 -11.46 9.42 13.03
C PRO A 308 -11.53 8.98 14.50
N LEU A 309 -11.68 9.95 15.42
CA LEU A 309 -11.98 9.67 16.82
C LEU A 309 -13.48 9.38 16.97
N LEU A 310 -13.83 8.27 17.63
CA LEU A 310 -15.24 7.95 17.92
C LEU A 310 -15.73 8.70 19.17
N ASP A 311 -17.05 8.81 19.29
CA ASP A 311 -17.73 9.37 20.47
C ASP A 311 -17.31 8.63 21.74
N GLY A 312 -16.87 9.40 22.73
CA GLY A 312 -16.35 8.87 24.00
C GLY A 312 -14.90 8.41 23.93
N SER A 313 -14.19 8.63 22.82
CA SER A 313 -12.77 8.31 22.72
C SER A 313 -11.97 8.99 23.84
N PRO A 314 -11.09 8.24 24.54
CA PRO A 314 -10.21 8.81 25.56
C PRO A 314 -9.11 9.71 24.98
N ALA A 315 -9.01 9.83 23.65
CA ALA A 315 -8.12 10.76 22.99
C ALA A 315 -8.69 12.19 22.91
N LEU A 316 -10.02 12.35 23.03
CA LEU A 316 -10.70 13.64 22.89
C LEU A 316 -10.32 14.59 24.03
N ASP A 317 -9.92 15.80 23.68
CA ASP A 317 -9.49 16.89 24.58
C ASP A 317 -8.37 16.51 25.57
N ALA A 318 -7.67 15.38 25.34
CA ALA A 318 -6.82 14.74 26.34
C ALA A 318 -5.31 14.98 26.14
N ALA A 319 -4.92 15.71 25.10
CA ALA A 319 -3.51 15.96 24.82
C ALA A 319 -2.86 16.86 25.86
N ASP A 320 -1.54 16.70 26.00
CA ASP A 320 -0.71 17.61 26.76
C ASP A 320 -0.62 18.96 26.05
N GLN A 321 -1.24 19.98 26.65
CA GLN A 321 -1.37 21.31 26.05
C GLN A 321 -0.01 21.98 25.78
N ALA A 322 1.06 21.56 26.46
CA ALA A 322 2.41 22.08 26.21
C ALA A 322 2.95 21.69 24.82
N PHE A 323 2.38 20.67 24.19
CA PHE A 323 2.82 20.14 22.90
C PHE A 323 1.71 20.15 21.84
N CYS A 324 0.64 20.90 22.06
CA CYS A 324 -0.40 21.04 21.05
C CYS A 324 0.10 21.84 19.85
N LEU A 325 -0.06 21.27 18.65
CA LEU A 325 0.26 21.92 17.38
C LEU A 325 -0.90 22.78 16.89
N GLU A 326 -0.66 23.76 16.01
CA GLU A 326 -1.69 24.71 15.55
C GLU A 326 -2.82 24.06 14.71
N THR A 327 -2.52 22.93 14.06
CA THR A 327 -3.46 22.22 13.17
C THR A 327 -3.27 20.71 13.26
N ASP A 328 -4.25 19.97 12.77
CA ASP A 328 -4.22 18.51 12.63
C ASP A 328 -3.71 18.04 11.25
N GLN A 329 -3.76 16.73 10.99
CA GLN A 329 -3.35 16.13 9.71
C GLN A 329 -4.14 16.66 8.51
N ARG A 330 -5.41 17.05 8.70
CA ARG A 330 -6.28 17.59 7.65
C ARG A 330 -6.09 19.10 7.45
N GLY A 331 -5.26 19.73 8.29
CA GLY A 331 -5.12 21.18 8.35
C GLY A 331 -6.20 21.88 9.18
N SER A 332 -7.02 21.13 9.92
CA SER A 332 -8.03 21.70 10.80
C SER A 332 -7.36 22.33 12.02
N PRO A 333 -7.79 23.51 12.51
CA PRO A 333 -7.20 24.15 13.69
C PRO A 333 -7.28 23.28 14.94
N ARG A 334 -6.34 23.49 15.87
CA ARG A 334 -6.41 22.98 17.25
C ARG A 334 -6.38 24.11 18.28
N PRO A 335 -6.99 23.94 19.47
CA PRO A 335 -7.95 22.89 19.79
C PRO A 335 -9.31 23.14 19.12
N GLN A 336 -10.07 22.07 18.88
CA GLN A 336 -11.52 22.10 18.65
C GLN A 336 -12.17 21.39 19.83
N GLY A 337 -12.67 22.16 20.79
CA GLY A 337 -13.20 21.60 22.03
C GLY A 337 -12.61 22.28 23.26
N ALA A 338 -12.53 21.55 24.36
CA ALA A 338 -11.97 22.04 25.62
C ALA A 338 -10.43 21.97 25.64
N GLY A 339 -9.82 21.15 24.79
CA GLY A 339 -8.39 20.97 24.68
C GLY A 339 -8.02 20.25 23.39
N CYS A 340 -6.72 20.12 23.11
CA CYS A 340 -6.31 19.38 21.93
C CYS A 340 -6.49 17.87 22.09
N ASP A 341 -6.73 17.19 20.99
CA ASP A 341 -6.85 15.74 20.94
C ASP A 341 -5.49 15.03 20.83
N ILE A 342 -5.41 13.85 21.44
CA ILE A 342 -4.27 12.94 21.25
C ILE A 342 -4.35 12.34 19.84
N GLY A 343 -3.22 12.24 19.15
CA GLY A 343 -3.11 11.64 17.82
C GLY A 343 -3.18 12.65 16.68
N ALA A 344 -3.22 12.14 15.46
CA ALA A 344 -3.06 12.91 14.22
C ALA A 344 -4.21 13.86 13.89
N ILE A 345 -5.38 13.67 14.51
CA ILE A 345 -6.63 14.34 14.18
C ILE A 345 -7.12 15.14 15.38
N GLU A 346 -7.80 16.25 15.08
CA GLU A 346 -8.52 17.09 16.03
C GLU A 346 -10.01 17.08 15.70
N SER A 347 -10.88 16.88 16.67
CA SER A 347 -12.30 16.67 16.47
C SER A 347 -13.10 17.41 17.54
N LEU A 348 -14.00 18.30 17.10
CA LEU A 348 -14.89 19.04 18.01
C LEU A 348 -15.72 18.12 18.92
N THR A 349 -16.16 17.00 18.36
CA THR A 349 -16.75 15.86 19.06
C THR A 349 -16.23 14.60 18.39
N GLY A 350 -16.36 13.46 19.05
CA GLY A 350 -16.24 12.20 18.33
C GLY A 350 -17.28 12.11 17.21
N ILE A 351 -17.05 11.20 16.27
CA ILE A 351 -18.13 10.72 15.41
C ILE A 351 -18.83 9.58 16.13
N PRO A 352 -20.16 9.44 16.03
CA PRO A 352 -20.86 8.31 16.63
C PRO A 352 -20.15 7.02 16.26
N ALA A 353 -19.69 6.28 17.27
CA ALA A 353 -19.27 4.91 17.05
C ALA A 353 -20.41 4.23 16.30
N PRO A 354 -20.15 3.53 15.18
CA PRO A 354 -21.22 2.91 14.41
C PRO A 354 -22.14 2.15 15.38
N THR A 355 -23.39 2.60 15.51
CA THR A 355 -24.32 2.11 16.54
C THR A 355 -24.88 0.76 16.11
N ALA A 356 -24.04 -0.27 16.17
CA ALA A 356 -24.35 -1.69 16.13
C ALA A 356 -23.03 -2.46 16.29
N ALA A 357 -23.06 -3.65 16.91
CA ALA A 357 -21.98 -4.62 16.75
C ALA A 357 -21.57 -4.71 15.26
N PRO A 358 -20.29 -4.90 14.91
CA PRO A 358 -19.79 -4.60 13.57
C PRO A 358 -20.54 -5.39 12.51
N ILE A 359 -21.50 -4.76 11.84
CA ILE A 359 -22.05 -5.23 10.58
C ILE A 359 -21.13 -4.66 9.51
N ILE A 360 -19.94 -5.25 9.43
CA ILE A 360 -19.08 -5.14 8.26
C ILE A 360 -19.80 -5.95 7.19
N CYS A 361 -20.10 -5.32 6.06
CA CYS A 361 -20.30 -5.95 4.75
C CYS A 361 -19.65 -7.35 4.72
N THR A 362 -20.42 -8.39 5.05
CA THR A 362 -19.87 -9.74 5.30
C THR A 362 -19.38 -10.33 3.98
N LEU A 363 -18.58 -11.40 3.99
CA LEU A 363 -18.24 -12.07 2.74
C LEU A 363 -19.51 -12.51 1.98
N GLN A 364 -20.54 -12.94 2.71
CA GLN A 364 -21.86 -13.20 2.15
C GLN A 364 -22.47 -11.96 1.49
N ASP A 365 -22.53 -10.82 2.18
CA ASP A 365 -23.11 -9.59 1.64
C ASP A 365 -22.33 -9.06 0.43
N GLN A 366 -20.99 -9.16 0.47
CA GLN A 366 -20.09 -8.76 -0.64
C GLN A 366 -20.38 -9.57 -1.90
N ILE A 367 -20.60 -10.87 -1.75
CA ILE A 367 -20.96 -11.75 -2.87
C ILE A 367 -22.36 -11.41 -3.40
N ILE A 368 -23.32 -11.04 -2.55
CA ILE A 368 -24.65 -10.63 -3.01
C ILE A 368 -24.58 -9.30 -3.77
N ALA A 369 -23.85 -8.32 -3.25
CA ALA A 369 -23.67 -7.03 -3.90
C ALA A 369 -22.99 -7.19 -5.28
N ALA A 370 -21.93 -8.02 -5.35
CA ALA A 370 -21.22 -8.32 -6.59
C ALA A 370 -22.04 -9.13 -7.61
N ASN A 371 -22.89 -10.06 -7.14
CA ASN A 371 -23.78 -10.79 -8.03
C ASN A 371 -24.88 -9.93 -8.65
N THR A 372 -25.23 -8.81 -8.02
CA THR A 372 -26.39 -7.99 -8.38
C THR A 372 -26.02 -6.60 -8.92
N ASP A 373 -24.73 -6.24 -8.94
CA ASP A 373 -24.25 -4.88 -9.23
C ASP A 373 -25.05 -3.80 -8.45
N SER A 374 -25.48 -4.15 -7.25
CA SER A 374 -26.41 -3.35 -6.45
C SER A 374 -25.95 -3.35 -5.00
N ALA A 375 -26.13 -2.22 -4.32
CA ALA A 375 -25.82 -2.15 -2.90
C ALA A 375 -26.68 -3.16 -2.14
N TYR A 376 -26.07 -3.90 -1.23
CA TYR A 376 -26.75 -4.93 -0.44
C TYR A 376 -26.30 -4.85 1.01
N ASN A 377 -27.25 -4.67 1.93
CA ASN A 377 -26.95 -4.28 3.32
C ASN A 377 -25.97 -3.08 3.34
N ASP A 378 -24.87 -3.20 4.07
CA ASP A 378 -23.83 -2.16 4.18
C ASP A 378 -22.74 -2.30 3.10
N CYS A 379 -22.92 -3.19 2.11
CA CYS A 379 -22.01 -3.30 0.97
C CYS A 379 -22.39 -2.32 -0.15
N PRO A 380 -21.44 -1.53 -0.68
CA PRO A 380 -21.68 -0.70 -1.84
C PRO A 380 -21.97 -1.54 -3.08
N ALA A 381 -22.65 -0.95 -4.06
CA ALA A 381 -22.88 -1.59 -5.35
C ALA A 381 -21.54 -1.85 -6.07
N GLY A 382 -21.40 -3.05 -6.63
CA GLY A 382 -20.36 -3.38 -7.59
C GLY A 382 -20.62 -2.77 -8.97
N TYR A 383 -19.68 -3.00 -9.90
CA TYR A 383 -19.90 -2.76 -11.33
C TYR A 383 -19.09 -3.75 -12.16
N GLY A 384 -19.76 -4.74 -12.73
CA GLY A 384 -19.16 -5.70 -13.66
C GLY A 384 -18.33 -6.76 -12.93
N ALA A 385 -17.01 -6.75 -13.12
CA ALA A 385 -16.13 -7.71 -12.45
C ALA A 385 -15.67 -7.16 -11.10
N ASP A 386 -16.05 -7.82 -10.01
CA ASP A 386 -15.80 -7.33 -8.65
C ASP A 386 -14.61 -8.01 -8.00
N THR A 387 -13.92 -7.27 -7.11
CA THR A 387 -12.82 -7.81 -6.29
C THR A 387 -13.12 -7.65 -4.81
N ILE A 388 -13.10 -8.77 -4.10
CA ILE A 388 -13.27 -8.90 -2.66
C ILE A 388 -11.91 -9.14 -2.03
N LEU A 389 -11.51 -8.27 -1.10
CA LEU A 389 -10.29 -8.42 -0.29
C LEU A 389 -10.66 -8.90 1.12
N MET A 390 -10.17 -10.08 1.50
CA MET A 390 -10.38 -10.57 2.85
C MET A 390 -9.50 -9.84 3.87
N VAL A 391 -10.10 -9.49 5.00
CA VAL A 391 -9.44 -8.79 6.13
C VAL A 391 -9.41 -9.61 7.42
N ARG A 392 -10.05 -10.79 7.41
CA ARG A 392 -10.15 -11.72 8.53
C ARG A 392 -10.60 -13.09 8.04
N ASP A 393 -10.38 -14.10 8.87
CA ASP A 393 -10.97 -15.42 8.67
C ASP A 393 -12.50 -15.34 8.67
N TYR A 394 -13.12 -16.22 7.90
CA TYR A 394 -14.56 -16.29 7.74
C TYR A 394 -15.06 -17.69 7.99
N ASP A 395 -15.75 -17.89 9.10
CA ASP A 395 -16.40 -19.16 9.44
C ASP A 395 -17.89 -19.05 9.16
N HIS A 396 -18.40 -19.92 8.28
CA HIS A 396 -19.75 -19.77 7.80
C HIS A 396 -20.76 -20.50 8.68
N SER A 397 -21.66 -19.71 9.31
CA SER A 397 -22.81 -20.21 10.05
C SER A 397 -24.03 -20.51 9.17
N GLU A 398 -24.02 -20.03 7.93
CA GLU A 398 -25.05 -20.23 6.89
C GLU A 398 -24.38 -20.58 5.55
N PRO A 399 -25.07 -20.97 4.47
CA PRO A 399 -24.46 -21.17 3.15
C PRO A 399 -24.11 -19.85 2.45
N LEU A 400 -22.96 -19.79 1.73
CA LEU A 400 -22.64 -18.62 0.88
C LEU A 400 -23.59 -18.56 -0.33
N PRO A 401 -23.88 -17.36 -0.85
CA PRO A 401 -24.68 -17.21 -2.06
C PRO A 401 -23.97 -17.88 -3.25
N THR A 402 -24.76 -18.38 -4.20
CA THR A 402 -24.23 -18.91 -5.45
C THR A 402 -23.55 -17.80 -6.24
N ILE A 403 -22.37 -18.07 -6.79
CA ILE A 403 -21.64 -17.15 -7.66
C ILE A 403 -22.27 -17.21 -9.06
N THR A 404 -22.81 -16.07 -9.50
CA THR A 404 -23.49 -15.90 -10.79
C THR A 404 -22.88 -14.81 -11.67
N SER A 405 -22.04 -13.93 -11.11
CA SER A 405 -21.27 -12.92 -11.84
C SER A 405 -19.76 -13.24 -11.85
N GLU A 406 -18.94 -12.30 -12.34
CA GLU A 406 -17.48 -12.40 -12.29
C GLU A 406 -16.95 -11.80 -10.99
N ILE A 407 -16.39 -12.65 -10.13
CA ILE A 407 -15.91 -12.28 -8.79
C ILE A 407 -14.49 -12.76 -8.60
N THR A 408 -13.60 -11.85 -8.18
CA THR A 408 -12.26 -12.17 -7.68
C THR A 408 -12.24 -12.07 -6.16
N ILE A 409 -11.71 -13.06 -5.48
CA ILE A 409 -11.48 -13.05 -4.02
C ILE A 409 -9.97 -13.19 -3.77
N ASP A 410 -9.35 -12.13 -3.25
CA ASP A 410 -8.01 -12.20 -2.66
C ASP A 410 -8.13 -12.45 -1.16
N GLY A 411 -7.73 -13.65 -0.75
CA GLY A 411 -7.82 -14.09 0.62
C GLY A 411 -6.82 -13.43 1.55
N ASN A 412 -5.77 -12.77 1.03
CA ASN A 412 -4.73 -12.13 1.85
C ASN A 412 -4.14 -13.05 2.95
N GLY A 413 -4.14 -14.37 2.71
CA GLY A 413 -3.68 -15.40 3.65
C GLY A 413 -4.74 -15.90 4.65
N TYR A 414 -5.95 -15.35 4.64
CA TYR A 414 -7.05 -15.76 5.52
C TYR A 414 -7.76 -17.03 5.06
N THR A 415 -8.56 -17.60 5.96
CA THR A 415 -9.29 -18.85 5.78
C THR A 415 -10.79 -18.58 5.61
N ILE A 416 -11.41 -19.24 4.63
CA ILE A 416 -12.85 -19.40 4.52
C ILE A 416 -13.18 -20.84 4.93
N SER A 417 -13.88 -20.98 6.05
CA SER A 417 -14.25 -22.26 6.64
C SER A 417 -15.72 -22.57 6.38
N GLY A 418 -15.99 -23.78 5.89
CA GLY A 418 -17.35 -24.34 5.80
C GLY A 418 -17.85 -24.96 7.10
N SER A 419 -17.12 -24.79 8.21
CA SER A 419 -17.41 -25.28 9.57
C SER A 419 -17.68 -26.79 9.71
N GLY A 420 -17.36 -27.59 8.67
CA GLY A 420 -17.74 -29.00 8.57
C GLY A 420 -19.22 -29.23 8.21
N GLN A 421 -19.98 -28.16 7.95
CA GLN A 421 -21.43 -28.20 7.81
C GLN A 421 -21.92 -27.75 6.43
N HIS A 422 -21.17 -26.86 5.76
CA HIS A 422 -21.60 -26.23 4.51
C HIS A 422 -20.54 -26.34 3.43
N ARG A 423 -21.01 -26.35 2.17
CA ARG A 423 -20.13 -26.10 1.03
C ARG A 423 -19.71 -24.64 1.07
N ILE A 424 -18.45 -24.36 0.74
CA ILE A 424 -17.94 -22.99 0.73
C ILE A 424 -18.49 -22.23 -0.48
N PHE A 425 -18.24 -22.67 -1.71
CA PHE A 425 -18.71 -22.00 -2.92
C PHE A 425 -19.53 -22.92 -3.84
N ASP A 426 -20.68 -22.44 -4.30
CA ASP A 426 -21.39 -22.98 -5.46
C ASP A 426 -21.28 -21.97 -6.59
N VAL A 427 -20.73 -22.37 -7.74
CA VAL A 427 -20.57 -21.51 -8.93
C VAL A 427 -21.48 -22.05 -10.03
N ALA A 428 -22.40 -21.22 -10.49
CA ALA A 428 -23.38 -21.57 -11.54
C ALA A 428 -23.45 -20.43 -12.56
N GLY A 429 -22.87 -20.66 -13.74
CA GLY A 429 -22.79 -19.64 -14.81
C GLY A 429 -21.82 -18.48 -14.53
N GLY A 430 -21.37 -18.27 -13.30
CA GLY A 430 -20.41 -17.23 -12.92
C GLY A 430 -18.94 -17.59 -13.13
N ILE A 431 -18.07 -16.60 -12.91
CA ILE A 431 -16.61 -16.73 -12.94
C ILE A 431 -16.07 -16.41 -11.55
N LEU A 432 -15.36 -17.35 -10.92
CA LEU A 432 -14.75 -17.17 -9.62
C LEU A 432 -13.22 -17.27 -9.72
N SER A 433 -12.51 -16.18 -9.41
CA SER A 433 -11.05 -16.15 -9.31
C SER A 433 -10.64 -16.09 -7.84
N LEU A 434 -9.82 -17.03 -7.39
CA LEU A 434 -9.35 -17.15 -6.00
C LEU A 434 -7.84 -16.97 -5.95
N LYS A 435 -7.36 -16.13 -5.03
CA LYS A 435 -5.94 -15.90 -4.79
C LYS A 435 -5.62 -15.92 -3.30
N ASN A 436 -4.50 -16.53 -2.91
CA ASN A 436 -3.92 -16.42 -1.55
C ASN A 436 -4.95 -16.66 -0.42
N VAL A 437 -5.74 -17.73 -0.53
CA VAL A 437 -6.82 -18.06 0.41
C VAL A 437 -6.76 -19.52 0.83
N THR A 438 -7.16 -19.82 2.07
CA THR A 438 -7.40 -21.20 2.50
C THR A 438 -8.89 -21.50 2.51
N LEU A 439 -9.32 -22.55 1.79
CA LEU A 439 -10.69 -23.07 1.80
C LEU A 439 -10.71 -24.35 2.63
N ALA A 440 -11.27 -24.25 3.84
CA ALA A 440 -11.14 -25.30 4.86
C ALA A 440 -12.48 -25.89 5.31
N ALA A 441 -12.47 -27.16 5.70
CA ALA A 441 -13.58 -27.83 6.38
C ALA A 441 -14.94 -27.69 5.64
N GLY A 442 -14.93 -27.56 4.32
CA GLY A 442 -16.14 -27.51 3.51
C GLY A 442 -16.81 -28.88 3.41
N ARG A 443 -18.15 -28.92 3.42
CA ARG A 443 -18.92 -30.15 3.31
C ARG A 443 -20.07 -30.06 2.31
N GLY A 444 -20.11 -30.97 1.35
CA GLY A 444 -21.20 -31.02 0.36
C GLY A 444 -21.36 -32.38 -0.28
N LEU A 445 -22.47 -32.61 -1.00
CA LEU A 445 -22.66 -33.86 -1.75
C LEU A 445 -21.60 -34.00 -2.86
N SER A 446 -21.42 -32.94 -3.63
CA SER A 446 -20.34 -32.84 -4.63
C SER A 446 -19.57 -31.55 -4.39
N GLY A 447 -18.24 -31.64 -4.26
CA GLY A 447 -17.39 -30.49 -3.95
C GLY A 447 -17.60 -30.00 -2.53
N GLY A 448 -16.70 -30.36 -1.61
CA GLY A 448 -16.79 -29.88 -0.21
C GLY A 448 -16.46 -28.40 -0.11
N ALA A 449 -15.42 -27.94 -0.83
CA ALA A 449 -15.11 -26.53 -0.97
C ALA A 449 -15.88 -25.89 -2.12
N ILE A 450 -15.74 -26.40 -3.34
CA ILE A 450 -16.28 -25.75 -4.55
C ILE A 450 -17.04 -26.74 -5.43
N ARG A 451 -18.25 -26.36 -5.86
CA ARG A 451 -19.01 -27.07 -6.90
C ARG A 451 -19.21 -26.18 -8.11
N LEU A 452 -18.92 -26.71 -9.30
CA LEU A 452 -19.13 -26.04 -10.58
C LEU A 452 -20.28 -26.70 -11.34
N ARG A 453 -21.22 -25.87 -11.81
CA ARG A 453 -22.36 -26.27 -12.65
C ARG A 453 -22.53 -25.27 -13.81
N GLU A 454 -23.25 -25.68 -14.86
CA GLU A 454 -23.52 -24.84 -16.03
C GLU A 454 -22.21 -24.38 -16.71
N GLU A 455 -22.11 -23.14 -17.17
CA GLU A 455 -20.90 -22.58 -17.82
C GLU A 455 -19.87 -22.02 -16.82
N ALA A 456 -19.93 -22.47 -15.56
CA ALA A 456 -19.09 -21.95 -14.48
C ALA A 456 -17.58 -22.07 -14.77
N ARG A 457 -16.83 -21.03 -14.38
CA ARG A 457 -15.36 -21.00 -14.50
C ARG A 457 -14.73 -20.68 -13.14
N VAL A 458 -13.71 -21.44 -12.76
CA VAL A 458 -12.92 -21.20 -11.54
C VAL A 458 -11.44 -21.10 -11.87
N GLY A 459 -10.81 -20.02 -11.43
CA GLY A 459 -9.35 -19.88 -11.36
C GLY A 459 -8.90 -19.90 -9.91
N ALA A 460 -7.89 -20.69 -9.57
CA ALA A 460 -7.29 -20.71 -8.23
C ALA A 460 -5.77 -20.59 -8.33
N ASP A 461 -5.19 -19.55 -7.73
CA ASP A 461 -3.74 -19.34 -7.64
C ASP A 461 -3.30 -19.17 -6.18
N GLN A 462 -2.31 -19.93 -5.74
CA GLN A 462 -1.85 -19.91 -4.34
C GLN A 462 -2.97 -20.19 -3.33
N VAL A 463 -3.88 -21.12 -3.66
CA VAL A 463 -5.01 -21.51 -2.80
C VAL A 463 -4.68 -22.80 -2.06
N THR A 464 -5.03 -22.86 -0.77
CA THR A 464 -4.97 -24.11 -0.01
C THR A 464 -6.37 -24.66 0.21
N PHE A 465 -6.65 -25.86 -0.27
CA PHE A 465 -7.87 -26.61 0.01
C PHE A 465 -7.57 -27.64 1.10
N SER A 466 -8.09 -27.45 2.31
CA SER A 466 -7.79 -28.31 3.45
C SER A 466 -9.01 -28.94 4.11
N ASP A 467 -8.94 -30.23 4.41
CA ASP A 467 -9.92 -30.92 5.25
C ASP A 467 -11.38 -30.83 4.72
N ASN A 468 -11.55 -30.67 3.40
CA ASN A 468 -12.87 -30.62 2.78
C ASN A 468 -13.40 -32.03 2.53
N ILE A 469 -14.71 -32.23 2.72
CA ILE A 469 -15.37 -33.53 2.67
C ILE A 469 -16.54 -33.49 1.68
N ALA A 470 -16.61 -34.47 0.77
CA ALA A 470 -17.77 -34.65 -0.09
C ALA A 470 -18.13 -36.12 -0.35
N GLU A 471 -19.22 -36.41 -1.07
CA GLU A 471 -19.41 -37.73 -1.66
C GLU A 471 -18.53 -37.91 -2.90
N SER A 472 -18.46 -36.87 -3.74
CA SER A 472 -17.55 -36.80 -4.90
C SER A 472 -16.79 -35.47 -4.93
N GLY A 473 -15.47 -35.52 -5.11
CA GLY A 473 -14.60 -34.34 -5.16
C GLY A 473 -14.49 -33.68 -3.79
N GLY A 474 -13.64 -34.23 -2.91
CA GLY A 474 -13.57 -33.80 -1.51
C GLY A 474 -13.40 -32.28 -1.35
N ALA A 475 -12.58 -31.65 -2.18
CA ALA A 475 -12.50 -30.20 -2.31
C ALA A 475 -13.35 -29.68 -3.49
N ILE A 476 -13.09 -30.12 -4.72
CA ILE A 476 -13.69 -29.55 -5.94
C ILE A 476 -14.47 -30.60 -6.71
N ALA A 477 -15.69 -30.28 -7.16
CA ALA A 477 -16.44 -31.08 -8.12
C ALA A 477 -16.85 -30.28 -9.36
N ILE A 478 -16.55 -30.82 -10.55
CA ILE A 478 -16.92 -30.25 -11.85
C ILE A 478 -17.97 -31.16 -12.49
N LEU A 479 -19.21 -30.66 -12.58
CA LEU A 479 -20.39 -31.48 -12.89
C LEU A 479 -21.01 -31.20 -14.27
N SER A 480 -20.48 -30.25 -15.04
CA SER A 480 -21.01 -29.88 -16.36
C SER A 480 -19.92 -29.90 -17.42
N ASP A 481 -20.27 -30.29 -18.65
CA ASP A 481 -19.31 -30.39 -19.77
C ASP A 481 -18.72 -29.02 -20.17
N SER A 482 -19.45 -27.94 -19.92
CA SER A 482 -19.03 -26.56 -20.17
C SER A 482 -18.26 -25.90 -19.03
N ALA A 483 -18.20 -26.54 -17.85
CA ALA A 483 -17.55 -25.97 -16.68
C ALA A 483 -16.03 -26.18 -16.72
N ASN A 484 -15.27 -25.18 -16.28
CA ASN A 484 -13.81 -25.20 -16.36
C ASN A 484 -13.15 -24.78 -15.03
N ALA A 485 -12.11 -25.51 -14.63
CA ALA A 485 -11.26 -25.14 -13.50
C ALA A 485 -9.78 -25.08 -13.89
N THR A 486 -9.11 -23.98 -13.56
CA THR A 486 -7.66 -23.80 -13.72
C THR A 486 -7.04 -23.56 -12.34
N ILE A 487 -6.16 -24.46 -11.93
CA ILE A 487 -5.56 -24.48 -10.60
C ILE A 487 -4.04 -24.36 -10.73
N ASN A 488 -3.46 -23.31 -10.16
CA ASN A 488 -2.04 -22.99 -10.24
C ASN A 488 -1.47 -22.77 -8.83
N ASN A 489 -0.23 -23.17 -8.60
CA ASN A 489 0.52 -22.88 -7.36
C ASN A 489 -0.23 -23.24 -6.05
N SER A 490 -1.14 -24.23 -6.09
CA SER A 490 -2.12 -24.47 -5.03
C SER A 490 -1.84 -25.79 -4.31
N ARG A 491 -2.49 -25.99 -3.16
CA ARG A 491 -2.28 -27.15 -2.28
C ARG A 491 -3.61 -27.80 -1.94
N PHE A 492 -3.71 -29.12 -2.09
CA PHE A 492 -4.84 -29.91 -1.62
C PHE A 492 -4.37 -30.82 -0.50
N VAL A 493 -4.83 -30.57 0.73
CA VAL A 493 -4.36 -31.26 1.93
C VAL A 493 -5.53 -31.91 2.66
N ASN A 494 -5.43 -33.20 2.95
CA ASN A 494 -6.41 -33.94 3.80
C ASN A 494 -7.87 -33.87 3.31
N ASN A 495 -8.13 -33.63 2.03
CA ASN A 495 -9.50 -33.64 1.52
C ASN A 495 -9.97 -35.09 1.35
N SER A 496 -11.26 -35.33 1.59
CA SER A 496 -11.83 -36.67 1.62
C SER A 496 -13.11 -36.77 0.82
N SER A 497 -13.27 -37.85 0.05
CA SER A 497 -14.54 -38.18 -0.58
C SER A 497 -15.02 -39.59 -0.25
N GLN A 498 -16.34 -39.78 -0.28
CA GLN A 498 -16.93 -41.10 -0.03
C GLN A 498 -16.88 -42.04 -1.23
N GLU A 499 -16.83 -41.51 -2.45
CA GLU A 499 -16.82 -42.31 -3.67
C GLU A 499 -15.63 -41.96 -4.56
N TYR A 500 -15.65 -40.79 -5.19
CA TYR A 500 -14.70 -40.44 -6.26
C TYR A 500 -13.96 -39.14 -5.97
N GLY A 501 -12.66 -39.09 -6.29
CA GLY A 501 -11.83 -37.88 -6.25
C GLY A 501 -11.65 -37.30 -4.85
N GLY A 502 -10.65 -37.77 -4.10
CA GLY A 502 -10.39 -37.36 -2.72
C GLY A 502 -10.15 -35.86 -2.58
N ALA A 503 -9.46 -35.27 -3.56
CA ALA A 503 -9.34 -33.82 -3.70
C ALA A 503 -10.29 -33.24 -4.75
N ILE A 504 -10.22 -33.74 -5.99
CA ILE A 504 -10.94 -33.18 -7.13
C ILE A 504 -11.67 -34.30 -7.88
N PHE A 505 -12.92 -34.05 -8.24
CA PHE A 505 -13.68 -34.90 -9.14
C PHE A 505 -14.14 -34.08 -10.35
N ALA A 506 -13.59 -34.39 -11.52
CA ALA A 506 -13.96 -33.76 -12.79
C ALA A 506 -14.64 -34.81 -13.68
N LEU A 507 -15.98 -34.81 -13.70
CA LEU A 507 -16.75 -35.83 -14.43
C LEU A 507 -16.94 -35.47 -15.91
N HIS A 508 -17.16 -34.18 -16.18
CA HIS A 508 -17.66 -33.69 -17.46
C HIS A 508 -16.84 -32.51 -18.01
N GLY A 509 -16.41 -31.59 -17.14
CA GLY A 509 -15.74 -30.35 -17.54
C GLY A 509 -14.20 -30.42 -17.63
N ARG A 510 -13.57 -29.32 -18.05
CA ARG A 510 -12.11 -29.25 -18.20
C ARG A 510 -11.44 -28.87 -16.89
N LEU A 511 -10.39 -29.63 -16.54
CA LEU A 511 -9.51 -29.33 -15.43
C LEU A 511 -8.08 -29.13 -15.94
N THR A 512 -7.44 -28.02 -15.54
CA THR A 512 -6.01 -27.79 -15.73
C THR A 512 -5.38 -27.55 -14.37
N VAL A 513 -4.34 -28.30 -14.03
CA VAL A 513 -3.61 -28.15 -12.77
C VAL A 513 -2.12 -27.98 -13.07
N THR A 514 -1.51 -26.92 -12.57
CA THR A 514 -0.06 -26.67 -12.70
C THR A 514 0.55 -26.27 -11.35
N ASN A 515 1.82 -26.61 -11.14
CA ASN A 515 2.60 -26.22 -9.95
C ASN A 515 1.91 -26.45 -8.59
N SER A 516 1.05 -27.47 -8.50
CA SER A 516 0.19 -27.69 -7.33
C SER A 516 0.50 -29.02 -6.67
N SER A 517 0.25 -29.13 -5.36
CA SER A 517 0.52 -30.34 -4.58
C SER A 517 -0.75 -30.98 -4.02
N PHE A 518 -0.73 -32.31 -3.93
CA PHE A 518 -1.81 -33.12 -3.36
C PHE A 518 -1.21 -33.98 -2.25
N VAL A 519 -1.64 -33.74 -1.01
CA VAL A 519 -1.08 -34.37 0.19
C VAL A 519 -2.21 -34.96 1.02
N SER A 520 -2.13 -36.26 1.28
CA SER A 520 -3.02 -36.97 2.22
C SER A 520 -4.52 -36.90 1.88
N ASN A 521 -4.87 -36.68 0.60
CA ASN A 521 -6.25 -36.74 0.15
C ASN A 521 -6.70 -38.21 0.02
N ARG A 522 -8.00 -38.47 0.19
CA ARG A 522 -8.54 -39.85 0.26
C ARG A 522 -9.91 -39.97 -0.42
N ALA A 523 -10.11 -41.02 -1.19
CA ALA A 523 -11.42 -41.44 -1.68
C ALA A 523 -11.66 -42.91 -1.31
N LYS A 524 -12.89 -43.31 -0.98
CA LYS A 524 -13.13 -44.74 -0.67
C LYS A 524 -13.16 -45.62 -1.92
N SER A 525 -13.61 -45.11 -3.07
CA SER A 525 -13.69 -45.89 -4.30
C SER A 525 -12.51 -45.61 -5.24
N PHE A 526 -12.34 -44.37 -5.72
CA PHE A 526 -11.28 -44.05 -6.71
C PHE A 526 -10.73 -42.61 -6.61
N GLY A 527 -9.43 -42.43 -6.89
CA GLY A 527 -8.78 -41.12 -7.08
C GLY A 527 -8.43 -40.38 -5.78
N GLY A 528 -7.70 -41.04 -4.88
CA GLY A 528 -7.22 -40.48 -3.60
C GLY A 528 -6.12 -39.44 -3.76
#